data_AF-A0A336N9M2-F1
#
_entry.id   AF-A0A336N9M2-F1
#
_cell.length_a   1.000
_cell.length_b   1.000
_cell.length_c   1.000
_cell.angle_alpha   90.00
_cell.angle_beta   90.00
_cell.angle_gamma   90.00
#
_symmetry.space_group_name_H-M   'P 1'
#
loop_
_entity.id
_entity.type
_entity.pdbx_description
1 polymer ?
#
loop_
_entity_poly.entity_id
_entity_poly.type
_entity_poly.pdbx_seq_one_letter_code
_entity_poly.pdbx_strand_id
1 'polypeptide(L)'
;MIGLVGRKVGMTRIFNEDGVSVPVTVIEIEANRVTQVKTLENDGYTAVQVTTGSKKASRVTKPEAGHFVKAGVEAGRGLWEFRTEGEEFTLGQEINVDIFADVKKVDVTGTSKGKGFQGGVKRWNFRTQDATHGNSLSHRVLGSIGQNQTPGRVFKGKKWQDT
;
A
#
# COMPACT_ATOMS: atom_id res chain seq x y z
N MET A 1 -6.34 14.12 11.82
CA MET A 1 -5.40 14.36 10.72
C MET A 1 -5.55 13.23 9.71
N ILE A 2 -5.94 13.57 8.49
CA ILE A 2 -6.09 12.62 7.38
C ILE A 2 -4.76 12.28 6.71
N GLY A 3 -4.74 11.21 5.93
CA GLY A 3 -3.62 10.87 5.05
C GLY A 3 -3.72 11.54 3.68
N LEU A 4 -2.63 11.48 2.90
CA LEU A 4 -2.60 11.87 1.49
C LEU A 4 -2.18 10.72 0.60
N VAL A 5 -2.66 10.75 -0.64
CA VAL A 5 -2.25 9.82 -1.69
C VAL A 5 -1.15 10.47 -2.51
N GLY A 6 0.00 9.81 -2.57
CA GLY A 6 1.15 10.22 -3.37
C GLY A 6 1.63 9.13 -4.32
N ARG A 7 2.62 9.47 -5.13
CA ARG A 7 3.31 8.57 -6.05
C ARG A 7 4.79 8.47 -5.66
N LYS A 8 5.28 7.24 -5.49
CA LYS A 8 6.72 7.02 -5.28
C LYS A 8 7.48 7.38 -6.56
N VAL A 9 8.31 8.42 -6.50
CA VAL A 9 9.16 8.87 -7.61
C VAL A 9 10.44 8.06 -7.66
N GLY A 10 11.11 7.91 -6.52
CA GLY A 10 12.43 7.28 -6.46
C GLY A 10 13.06 7.36 -5.08
N MET A 11 14.35 7.06 -5.02
CA MET A 11 15.15 7.12 -3.80
C MET A 11 16.43 7.91 -4.10
N THR A 12 16.86 8.71 -3.12
CA THR A 12 18.11 9.48 -3.18
C THR A 12 18.73 9.57 -1.78
N ARG A 13 19.76 10.39 -1.59
CA ARG A 13 20.41 10.67 -0.31
C ARG A 13 20.51 12.18 -0.07
N ILE A 14 20.42 12.60 1.18
CA ILE A 14 20.69 13.96 1.63
C ILE A 14 21.87 13.91 2.59
N PHE A 15 22.77 14.89 2.50
CA PHE A 15 23.83 15.08 3.50
C PHE A 15 23.35 16.11 4.51
N ASN A 16 23.40 15.74 5.78
CA ASN A 16 23.12 16.67 6.87
C ASN A 16 24.38 17.49 7.19
N GLU A 17 24.23 18.53 8.02
CA GLU A 17 25.31 19.43 8.43
C GLU A 17 26.51 18.70 9.05
N ASP A 18 26.26 17.59 9.76
CA ASP A 18 27.30 16.72 10.34
C ASP A 18 28.02 15.81 9.31
N GLY A 19 27.74 15.96 8.02
CA GLY A 19 28.28 15.12 6.94
C GLY A 19 27.66 13.72 6.85
N VAL A 20 26.63 13.43 7.66
CA VAL A 20 25.92 12.14 7.63
C VAL A 20 25.04 12.03 6.39
N SER A 21 25.12 10.89 5.70
CA SER A 21 24.29 10.58 4.55
C SER A 21 22.99 9.87 4.95
N VAL A 22 21.86 10.53 4.75
CA VAL A 22 20.53 10.00 5.06
C VAL A 22 19.85 9.51 3.77
N PRO A 23 19.47 8.22 3.66
CA PRO A 23 18.71 7.72 2.51
C PRO A 23 17.25 8.20 2.60
N VAL A 24 16.73 8.75 1.51
CA VAL A 24 15.36 9.29 1.46
C VAL A 24 14.58 8.70 0.27
N THR A 25 13.27 8.58 0.44
CA THR A 25 12.34 8.24 -0.64
C THR A 25 11.57 9.48 -1.04
N VAL A 26 11.59 9.81 -2.33
CA VAL A 26 10.83 10.95 -2.87
C VAL A 26 9.42 10.48 -3.20
N ILE A 27 8.44 11.10 -2.57
CA ILE A 27 7.00 10.88 -2.81
C ILE A 27 6.46 12.18 -3.39
N GLU A 28 5.97 12.11 -4.63
CA GLU A 28 5.26 13.22 -5.26
C GLU A 28 3.81 13.21 -4.77
N ILE A 29 3.39 14.33 -4.20
CA ILE A 29 2.03 14.55 -3.73
C ILE A 29 1.44 15.66 -4.57
N GLU A 30 0.60 15.27 -5.52
CA GLU A 30 -0.28 16.19 -6.25
C GLU A 30 -1.49 16.53 -5.35
N ALA A 31 -2.21 17.60 -5.67
CA ALA A 31 -3.41 17.99 -4.92
C ALA A 31 -4.38 16.81 -4.75
N ASN A 32 -4.76 16.54 -3.50
CA ASN A 32 -5.76 15.53 -3.16
C ASN A 32 -7.11 16.25 -3.05
N ARG A 33 -7.99 15.99 -4.03
CA ARG A 33 -9.29 16.67 -4.15
C ARG A 33 -10.37 15.83 -3.49
N VAL A 34 -11.16 16.45 -2.61
CA VAL A 34 -12.27 15.78 -1.91
C VAL A 34 -13.41 15.49 -2.86
N THR A 35 -13.73 14.20 -3.05
CA THR A 35 -14.81 13.72 -3.92
C THR A 35 -16.09 13.38 -3.17
N GLN A 36 -15.98 13.01 -1.90
CA GLN A 36 -17.14 12.70 -1.07
C GLN A 36 -16.80 12.93 0.40
N VAL A 37 -17.75 13.51 1.13
CA VAL A 37 -17.71 13.58 2.59
C VAL A 37 -18.74 12.59 3.11
N LYS A 38 -18.29 11.61 3.90
CA LYS A 38 -19.12 10.56 4.47
C LYS A 38 -19.45 10.90 5.92
N THR A 39 -20.71 10.74 6.30
CA THR A 39 -21.22 11.07 7.62
C THR A 39 -21.82 9.84 8.29
N LEU A 40 -21.94 9.87 9.62
CA LEU A 40 -22.58 8.80 10.39
C LEU A 40 -24.01 8.52 9.93
N GLU A 41 -24.77 9.57 9.58
CA GLU A 41 -26.18 9.45 9.19
C GLU A 41 -26.36 8.80 7.81
N ASN A 42 -25.52 9.15 6.82
CA ASN A 42 -25.66 8.66 5.45
C ASN A 42 -24.89 7.35 5.20
N ASP A 43 -23.71 7.20 5.78
CA ASP A 43 -22.75 6.13 5.46
C ASP A 43 -22.44 5.20 6.64
N GLY A 44 -22.91 5.52 7.86
CA GLY A 44 -22.64 4.75 9.07
C GLY A 44 -21.24 4.98 9.67
N TYR A 45 -20.45 5.90 9.12
CA TYR A 45 -19.16 6.32 9.65
C TYR A 45 -18.69 7.66 9.06
N THR A 46 -17.76 8.32 9.75
CA THR A 46 -17.15 9.58 9.29
C THR A 46 -15.86 9.31 8.52
N ALA A 47 -15.80 9.77 7.27
CA ALA A 47 -14.61 9.68 6.43
C ALA A 47 -14.63 10.72 5.31
N VAL A 48 -13.46 10.99 4.74
CA VAL A 48 -13.32 11.76 3.51
C VAL A 48 -12.79 10.86 2.40
N GLN A 49 -13.41 10.93 1.24
CA GLN A 49 -12.92 10.32 0.02
C GLN A 49 -12.18 11.36 -0.81
N VAL A 50 -11.01 11.00 -1.32
CA VAL A 50 -10.19 11.88 -2.15
C VAL A 50 -9.78 11.22 -3.45
N THR A 51 -9.50 12.06 -4.45
CA THR A 51 -8.87 11.68 -5.72
C THR A 51 -7.63 12.52 -5.99
N THR A 52 -6.70 11.99 -6.78
CA THR A 52 -5.46 12.69 -7.15
C THR A 52 -5.01 12.30 -8.56
N GLY A 53 -4.12 13.08 -9.16
CA GLY A 53 -3.67 12.94 -10.54
C GLY A 53 -4.78 13.16 -11.58
N SER A 54 -4.57 12.68 -12.80
CA SER A 54 -5.55 12.83 -13.89
C SER A 54 -5.81 11.50 -14.60
N LYS A 55 -7.04 11.34 -15.10
CA LYS A 55 -7.46 10.21 -15.93
C LYS A 55 -8.04 10.75 -17.23
N LYS A 56 -7.61 10.19 -18.38
CA LYS A 56 -8.12 10.59 -19.70
C LYS A 56 -9.64 10.41 -19.74
N ALA A 57 -10.38 11.41 -20.22
CA ALA A 57 -11.85 11.40 -20.28
C ALA A 57 -12.41 10.14 -20.97
N SER A 58 -11.78 9.68 -22.05
CA SER A 58 -12.18 8.45 -22.77
C SER A 58 -12.02 7.15 -21.98
N ARG A 59 -11.30 7.18 -20.85
CA ARG A 59 -11.10 6.05 -19.94
C ARG A 59 -11.90 6.20 -18.63
N VAL A 60 -12.65 7.27 -18.47
CA VAL A 60 -13.55 7.48 -17.34
C VAL A 60 -14.89 6.88 -17.70
N THR A 61 -15.38 5.96 -16.89
CA THR A 61 -16.71 5.38 -17.12
C THR A 61 -17.81 6.39 -16.78
N LYS A 62 -19.00 6.27 -17.37
CA LYS A 62 -20.11 7.21 -17.11
C LYS A 62 -20.46 7.35 -15.61
N PRO A 63 -20.50 6.27 -14.80
CA PRO A 63 -20.73 6.40 -13.36
C PRO A 63 -19.63 7.16 -12.62
N GLU A 64 -18.35 6.87 -12.94
CA GLU A 64 -17.21 7.62 -12.38
C GLU A 64 -17.31 9.11 -12.73
N ALA A 65 -17.62 9.43 -13.99
CA ALA A 65 -17.77 10.81 -14.43
C ALA A 65 -18.88 11.54 -13.66
N GLY A 66 -20.05 10.91 -13.48
CA GLY A 66 -21.14 11.49 -12.67
C GLY A 66 -20.73 11.75 -11.23
N HIS A 67 -19.95 10.85 -10.62
CA HIS A 67 -19.43 11.02 -9.27
C HIS A 67 -18.49 12.23 -9.14
N PHE A 68 -17.54 12.37 -10.07
CA PHE A 68 -16.61 13.51 -10.10
C PHE A 68 -17.31 14.84 -10.40
N VAL A 69 -18.29 14.85 -11.32
CA VAL A 69 -19.09 16.03 -11.64
C VAL A 69 -19.89 16.51 -10.43
N LYS A 70 -20.48 15.59 -9.65
CA LYS A 70 -21.20 15.95 -8.42
C LYS A 70 -20.30 16.66 -7.40
N ALA A 71 -19.04 16.26 -7.31
CA ALA A 71 -18.05 16.88 -6.43
C ALA A 71 -17.41 18.14 -7.02
N GLY A 72 -17.63 18.45 -8.31
CA GLY A 72 -17.03 19.60 -8.99
C GLY A 72 -15.53 19.46 -9.22
N VAL A 73 -14.99 18.23 -9.28
CA VAL A 73 -13.56 17.97 -9.43
C VAL A 73 -13.26 17.20 -10.70
N GLU A 74 -12.03 17.32 -11.22
CA GLU A 74 -11.61 16.50 -12.35
C GLU A 74 -11.40 15.03 -11.95
N ALA A 75 -11.59 14.15 -12.92
CA ALA A 75 -11.39 12.71 -12.73
C ALA A 75 -9.91 12.39 -12.46
N GLY A 76 -9.62 11.92 -11.25
CA GLY A 76 -8.30 11.44 -10.88
C GLY A 76 -8.08 9.96 -11.21
N ARG A 77 -6.88 9.45 -10.88
CA ARG A 77 -6.45 8.09 -11.23
C ARG A 77 -7.08 6.99 -10.37
N GLY A 78 -7.73 7.38 -9.27
CA GLY A 78 -8.36 6.47 -8.31
C GLY A 78 -9.07 7.24 -7.20
N LEU A 79 -9.70 6.50 -6.30
CA LEU A 79 -10.39 7.01 -5.12
C LEU A 79 -9.83 6.30 -3.89
N TRP A 80 -9.55 7.07 -2.84
CA TRP A 80 -9.10 6.55 -1.55
C TRP A 80 -9.89 7.20 -0.43
N GLU A 81 -10.07 6.49 0.67
CA GLU A 81 -10.82 6.97 1.82
C GLU A 81 -9.93 7.05 3.05
N PHE A 82 -10.06 8.15 3.79
CA PHE A 82 -9.41 8.37 5.07
C PHE A 82 -10.48 8.59 6.13
N ARG A 83 -10.37 7.86 7.24
CA ARG A 83 -11.22 8.08 8.41
C ARG A 83 -10.88 9.43 9.03
N THR A 84 -11.91 10.17 9.45
CA THR A 84 -11.76 11.46 10.13
C THR A 84 -12.46 11.43 11.47
N GLU A 85 -11.85 12.06 12.47
CA GLU A 85 -12.40 12.28 13.80
C GLU A 85 -12.54 13.79 14.01
N GLY A 86 -13.65 14.36 13.53
CA GLY A 86 -14.01 15.76 13.77
C GLY A 86 -13.40 16.81 12.83
N GLU A 87 -12.62 16.43 11.81
CA GLU A 87 -12.19 17.35 10.76
C GLU A 87 -13.29 17.49 9.71
N GLU A 88 -13.81 18.71 9.55
CA GLU A 88 -14.79 19.04 8.52
C GLU A 88 -14.08 19.37 7.21
N PHE A 89 -14.42 18.61 6.17
CA PHE A 89 -13.97 18.85 4.80
C PHE A 89 -15.15 19.23 3.94
N THR A 90 -14.91 20.03 2.91
CA THR A 90 -15.93 20.39 1.91
C THR A 90 -15.68 19.66 0.60
N LEU A 91 -16.75 19.42 -0.16
CA LEU A 91 -16.64 18.84 -1.50
C LEU A 91 -15.81 19.77 -2.39
N GLY A 92 -14.90 19.19 -3.17
CA GLY A 92 -14.03 19.94 -4.07
C GLY A 92 -12.81 20.58 -3.41
N GLN A 93 -12.69 20.54 -2.08
CA GLN A 93 -11.52 21.06 -1.38
C GLN A 93 -10.24 20.34 -1.84
N GLU A 94 -9.19 21.11 -2.10
CA GLU A 94 -7.86 20.59 -2.38
C GLU A 94 -7.02 20.52 -1.11
N ILE A 95 -6.37 19.38 -0.90
CA ILE A 95 -5.48 19.14 0.23
C ILE A 95 -4.08 18.89 -0.32
N ASN A 96 -3.12 19.72 0.10
CA ASN A 96 -1.74 19.71 -0.34
C ASN A 96 -0.81 19.12 0.73
N VAL A 97 0.47 18.94 0.37
CA VAL A 97 1.51 18.38 1.25
C VAL A 97 1.73 19.17 2.55
N ASP A 98 1.31 20.43 2.59
CA ASP A 98 1.50 21.35 3.72
C ASP A 98 0.87 20.85 5.03
N ILE A 99 -0.11 19.95 4.96
CA ILE A 99 -0.68 19.28 6.14
C ILE A 99 0.36 18.49 6.95
N PHE A 100 1.48 18.13 6.33
CA PHE A 100 2.58 17.41 6.97
C PHE A 100 3.72 18.32 7.47
N ALA A 101 3.62 19.65 7.35
CA ALA A 101 4.71 20.57 7.72
C ALA A 101 5.19 20.39 9.18
N ASP A 102 4.25 20.19 10.11
CA ASP A 102 4.55 19.99 11.53
C ASP A 102 4.61 18.51 11.95
N VAL A 103 4.57 17.59 10.98
CA VAL A 103 4.50 16.14 11.23
C VAL A 103 5.89 15.52 11.18
N LYS A 104 6.36 15.01 12.33
CA LYS A 104 7.71 14.44 12.46
C LYS A 104 7.86 13.02 11.87
N LYS A 105 6.78 12.23 11.86
CA LYS A 105 6.78 10.84 11.42
C LYS A 105 5.47 10.54 10.72
N VAL A 106 5.55 9.72 9.67
CA VAL A 106 4.40 9.32 8.85
C VAL A 106 4.39 7.81 8.64
N ASP A 107 3.19 7.24 8.62
CA ASP A 107 2.97 5.84 8.22
C ASP A 107 2.70 5.78 6.71
N VAL A 108 3.51 5.02 5.98
CA VAL A 108 3.41 4.90 4.52
C VAL A 108 2.90 3.51 4.15
N THR A 109 1.72 3.45 3.52
CA THR A 109 1.13 2.21 3.02
C THR A 109 1.18 2.17 1.49
N GLY A 110 1.49 1.01 0.92
CA GLY A 110 1.50 0.82 -0.53
C GLY A 110 1.58 -0.65 -0.93
N THR A 111 1.29 -0.94 -2.19
CA THR A 111 1.39 -2.30 -2.73
C THR A 111 2.86 -2.68 -2.93
N SER A 112 3.31 -3.74 -2.26
CA SER A 112 4.66 -4.26 -2.45
C SER A 112 4.85 -4.82 -3.87
N LYS A 113 6.10 -4.82 -4.36
CA LYS A 113 6.40 -5.39 -5.69
C LYS A 113 6.18 -6.91 -5.68
N GLY A 114 5.22 -7.39 -6.46
CA GLY A 114 4.99 -8.81 -6.69
C GLY A 114 6.24 -9.53 -7.20
N LYS A 115 6.50 -10.74 -6.69
CA LYS A 115 7.66 -11.56 -7.07
C LYS A 115 7.28 -12.82 -7.86
N GLY A 116 6.00 -13.01 -8.16
CA GLY A 116 5.46 -14.25 -8.74
C GLY A 116 5.43 -15.39 -7.74
N PHE A 117 5.30 -16.63 -8.22
CA PHE A 117 5.37 -17.84 -7.40
C PHE A 117 6.78 -18.01 -6.81
N GLN A 118 6.92 -18.04 -5.48
CA GLN A 118 8.20 -18.20 -4.80
C GLN A 118 8.26 -19.49 -3.99
N GLY A 119 9.43 -20.15 -4.04
CA GLY A 119 9.74 -21.30 -3.19
C GLY A 119 10.03 -20.90 -1.73
N GLY A 120 9.99 -21.89 -0.82
CA GLY A 120 10.11 -21.67 0.62
C GLY A 120 11.41 -20.98 1.07
N VAL A 121 12.53 -21.22 0.37
CA VAL A 121 13.80 -20.53 0.66
C VAL A 121 13.67 -19.02 0.48
N LYS A 122 13.06 -18.56 -0.62
CA LYS A 122 12.98 -17.12 -0.93
C LYS A 122 11.85 -16.41 -0.20
N ARG A 123 10.70 -17.07 -0.02
CA ARG A 123 9.54 -16.47 0.65
C ARG A 123 9.67 -16.47 2.17
N TRP A 124 10.27 -17.51 2.74
CA TRP A 124 10.28 -17.75 4.19
C TRP A 124 11.67 -17.91 4.80
N ASN A 125 12.73 -17.65 4.02
CA ASN A 125 14.13 -17.78 4.44
C ASN A 125 14.48 -19.17 4.98
N PHE A 126 13.87 -20.22 4.42
CA PHE A 126 14.25 -21.60 4.77
C PHE A 126 15.70 -21.86 4.36
N ARG A 127 16.42 -22.64 5.16
CA ARG A 127 17.75 -23.12 4.80
C ARG A 127 17.62 -24.15 3.67
N THR A 128 18.60 -24.18 2.78
CA THR A 128 18.76 -25.27 1.83
C THR A 128 19.30 -26.51 2.55
N GLN A 129 19.07 -27.69 1.97
CA GLN A 129 19.79 -28.89 2.39
C GLN A 129 21.21 -28.86 1.81
N ASP A 130 22.03 -29.85 2.20
CA ASP A 130 23.39 -29.98 1.70
C ASP A 130 23.41 -30.07 0.17
N ALA A 131 24.39 -29.40 -0.43
CA ALA A 131 24.55 -29.37 -1.89
C ALA A 131 25.16 -30.68 -2.43
N THR A 132 25.98 -31.36 -1.61
CA THR A 132 26.70 -32.59 -1.95
C THR A 132 26.34 -33.70 -0.95
N HIS A 133 27.24 -34.67 -0.73
CA HIS A 133 27.08 -35.74 0.27
C HIS A 133 25.81 -36.60 0.10
N GLY A 134 25.48 -36.95 -1.15
CA GLY A 134 24.39 -37.88 -1.46
C GLY A 134 22.99 -37.27 -1.51
N ASN A 135 22.85 -35.95 -1.43
CA ASN A 135 21.55 -35.29 -1.62
C ASN A 135 20.97 -35.63 -3.00
N SER A 136 19.79 -36.23 -3.02
CA SER A 136 19.07 -36.61 -4.23
C SER A 136 17.87 -35.67 -4.44
N LEU A 137 18.03 -34.72 -5.38
CA LEU A 137 16.98 -33.80 -5.86
C LEU A 137 16.33 -32.90 -4.79
N SER A 138 16.91 -32.81 -3.59
CA SER A 138 16.27 -32.19 -2.42
C SER A 138 16.98 -30.93 -1.91
N HIS A 139 17.86 -30.32 -2.71
CA HIS A 139 18.67 -29.17 -2.27
C HIS A 139 17.85 -27.98 -1.76
N ARG A 140 16.67 -27.71 -2.34
CA ARG A 140 15.83 -26.52 -2.03
C ARG A 140 14.39 -26.85 -1.66
N VAL A 141 14.11 -28.11 -1.33
CA VAL A 141 12.76 -28.54 -0.92
C VAL A 141 12.44 -28.06 0.49
N LEU A 142 11.16 -28.13 0.88
CA LEU A 142 10.67 -27.61 2.16
C LEU A 142 11.13 -28.42 3.39
N GLY A 143 11.60 -29.65 3.19
CA GLY A 143 11.78 -30.62 4.26
C GLY A 143 10.43 -31.13 4.79
N SER A 144 10.39 -31.57 6.05
CA SER A 144 9.16 -32.07 6.66
C SER A 144 8.09 -30.98 6.81
N ILE A 145 6.83 -31.36 6.56
CA ILE A 145 5.65 -30.48 6.68
C ILE A 145 4.75 -30.81 7.87
N GLY A 146 5.07 -31.85 8.65
CA GLY A 146 4.26 -32.29 9.80
C GLY A 146 4.90 -33.43 10.60
N GLN A 147 4.15 -33.94 11.57
CA GLN A 147 4.48 -35.13 12.35
C GLN A 147 3.81 -36.39 11.75
N ASN A 148 4.01 -37.55 12.40
CA ASN A 148 3.43 -38.84 12.01
C ASN A 148 1.95 -38.95 12.47
N GLN A 149 1.54 -40.09 13.06
CA GLN A 149 0.14 -40.45 13.37
C GLN A 149 -0.65 -39.35 14.11
N THR A 150 -0.04 -38.70 15.10
CA THR A 150 -0.64 -37.57 15.82
C THR A 150 0.19 -36.32 15.51
N PRO A 151 -0.39 -35.27 14.90
CA PRO A 151 -1.81 -34.96 14.69
C PRO A 151 -2.42 -35.45 13.37
N GLY A 152 -1.68 -36.15 12.51
CA GLY A 152 -2.21 -36.71 11.24
C GLY A 152 -2.66 -35.68 10.21
N ARG A 153 -2.28 -34.40 10.37
CA ARG A 153 -2.62 -33.30 9.47
C ARG A 153 -1.58 -32.19 9.51
N VAL A 154 -1.55 -31.36 8.46
CA VAL A 154 -0.78 -30.12 8.44
C VAL A 154 -1.56 -29.00 9.14
N PHE A 155 -0.88 -28.22 9.98
CA PHE A 155 -1.51 -27.08 10.66
C PHE A 155 -1.76 -25.89 9.72
N LYS A 156 -2.83 -25.13 9.98
CA LYS A 156 -3.10 -23.86 9.28
C LYS A 156 -1.96 -22.86 9.54
N GLY A 157 -1.62 -22.06 8.54
CA GLY A 157 -0.50 -21.12 8.62
C GLY A 157 0.88 -21.75 8.48
N LYS A 158 0.98 -23.06 8.17
CA LYS A 158 2.26 -23.69 7.85
C LYS A 158 2.90 -23.00 6.65
N LYS A 159 4.14 -22.54 6.81
CA LYS A 159 4.94 -21.93 5.75
C LYS A 159 5.18 -22.94 4.63
N TRP A 160 4.87 -22.53 3.41
CA TRP A 160 4.91 -23.35 2.19
C TRP A 160 5.43 -22.52 0.99
N GLN A 161 5.61 -23.15 -0.17
CA GLN A 161 5.75 -22.38 -1.42
C GLN A 161 4.44 -21.61 -1.69
N ASP A 162 4.52 -20.52 -2.46
CA ASP A 162 3.31 -19.86 -2.96
C ASP A 162 2.39 -20.90 -3.61
N THR A 163 1.09 -20.66 -3.60
CA THR A 163 0.07 -21.44 -4.32
C THR A 163 -0.67 -20.49 -5.22
#